data_AF-A0A397TQG7-F1
#
_entry.id   AF-A0A397TQG7-F1
#
_cell.length_a   1.000
_cell.length_b   1.000
_cell.length_c   1.000
_cell.angle_alpha   90.00
_cell.angle_beta   90.00
_cell.angle_gamma   90.00
#
_symmetry.space_group_name_H-M   'P 1'
#
loop_
_entity.id
_entity.type
_entity.pdbx_description
1 polymer ?
#
loop_
_entity_poly.entity_id
_entity_poly.type
_entity_poly.pdbx_seq_one_letter_code
_entity_poly.pdbx_strand_id
1 'polypeptide(L)'
;MRIEYKLNNKSFIVAVLSSAQNPLKSGFQCTCRTIKSDVEPHPSAAINACYQQVFETKTEYSGLAIIGFENENIIQELIADVESFPIFLQIFEKHNVVITSIGDIYENKFHCIGTGFISLFTTRYCNAQHLFLLRIEKNQCSLEIYLESECKNRITGPTPNDVWKQIEFYKKYTGTYLFGITHELVQKHIEMLIDESPTYTPNDWMNMQKLETIFNRHIKSRRIPNAMPSWPLLFFKWYKQESTIIQFPLIYMKFTYLNTLFKKKNCEHGGQYLLLAGVPM
;
A
#
# COMPACT_ATOMS: atom_id res chain seq x y z
N MET A 1 10.23 -12.33 -18.77
CA MET A 1 9.42 -13.47 -18.28
C MET A 1 9.13 -14.41 -19.43
N ARG A 2 9.17 -15.74 -19.21
CA ARG A 2 8.74 -16.75 -20.19
C ARG A 2 7.84 -17.77 -19.50
N ILE A 3 6.73 -18.12 -20.13
CA ILE A 3 5.71 -18.98 -19.56
C ILE A 3 5.46 -20.11 -20.55
N GLU A 4 5.69 -21.34 -20.10
CA GLU A 4 5.40 -22.54 -20.88
C GLU A 4 4.03 -23.11 -20.50
N TYR A 5 3.25 -23.50 -21.49
CA TYR A 5 1.95 -24.13 -21.31
C TYR A 5 1.69 -25.11 -22.46
N LYS A 6 0.74 -26.03 -22.27
CA LYS A 6 0.36 -27.00 -23.30
C LYS A 6 -1.01 -26.68 -23.88
N LEU A 7 -1.07 -26.51 -25.20
CA LEU A 7 -2.31 -26.48 -25.96
C LEU A 7 -2.32 -27.62 -26.96
N ASN A 8 -3.42 -28.36 -27.00
CA ASN A 8 -3.63 -29.46 -27.94
C ASN A 8 -2.41 -30.40 -28.02
N ASN A 9 -1.90 -30.81 -26.85
CA ASN A 9 -0.72 -31.66 -26.66
C ASN A 9 0.61 -31.14 -27.22
N LYS A 10 0.73 -29.85 -27.56
CA LYS A 10 1.99 -29.20 -27.91
C LYS A 10 2.38 -28.15 -26.86
N SER A 11 3.66 -28.07 -26.54
CA SER A 11 4.20 -27.00 -25.70
C SER A 11 4.31 -25.69 -26.49
N PHE A 12 3.74 -24.65 -25.92
CA PHE A 12 3.86 -23.27 -26.34
C PHE A 12 4.59 -22.49 -25.25
N ILE A 13 5.39 -21.51 -25.66
CA ILE A 13 6.12 -20.62 -24.76
C ILE A 13 5.75 -19.19 -25.14
N VAL A 14 5.13 -18.46 -24.22
CA VAL A 14 4.90 -17.02 -24.33
C VAL A 14 6.02 -16.27 -23.64
N ALA A 15 6.67 -15.38 -24.36
CA ALA A 15 7.68 -14.46 -23.86
C ALA A 15 7.09 -13.06 -23.74
N VAL A 16 7.30 -12.44 -22.58
CA VAL A 16 7.05 -11.01 -22.37
C VAL A 16 8.35 -10.27 -22.70
N LEU A 17 8.28 -9.40 -23.70
CA LEU A 17 9.37 -8.61 -24.24
C LEU A 17 9.17 -7.15 -23.83
N SER A 18 10.17 -6.55 -23.18
CA SER A 18 10.18 -5.11 -22.94
C SER A 18 10.53 -4.36 -24.22
N SER A 19 9.79 -3.31 -24.58
CA SER A 19 10.21 -2.42 -25.65
C SER A 19 11.41 -1.58 -25.21
N ALA A 20 12.43 -1.50 -26.06
CA ALA A 20 13.58 -0.62 -25.84
C ALA A 20 13.21 0.86 -25.90
N GLN A 21 12.17 1.21 -26.66
CA GLN A 21 11.66 2.59 -26.80
C GLN A 21 10.73 2.98 -25.66
N ASN A 22 9.95 2.04 -25.11
CA ASN A 22 9.07 2.29 -23.99
C ASN A 22 9.07 1.09 -23.03
N PRO A 23 9.86 1.15 -21.93
CA PRO A 23 9.94 0.07 -20.93
C PRO A 23 8.58 -0.29 -20.29
N LEU A 24 7.60 0.62 -20.34
CA LEU A 24 6.24 0.41 -19.83
C LEU A 24 5.34 -0.33 -20.82
N LYS A 25 5.70 -0.37 -22.13
CA LYS A 25 5.00 -1.17 -23.12
C LYS A 25 5.65 -2.55 -23.23
N SER A 26 4.87 -3.55 -22.86
CA SER A 26 5.23 -4.95 -23.07
C SER A 26 4.72 -5.44 -24.42
N GLY A 27 5.60 -6.10 -25.17
CA GLY A 27 5.24 -6.92 -26.32
C GLY A 27 5.18 -8.39 -25.91
N PHE A 28 4.34 -9.16 -26.59
CA PHE A 28 4.14 -10.57 -26.34
C PHE A 28 4.50 -11.35 -27.60
N GLN A 29 5.32 -12.38 -27.45
CA GLN A 29 5.63 -13.29 -28.54
C GLN A 29 5.37 -14.72 -28.09
N CYS A 30 4.66 -15.49 -28.91
CA CYS A 30 4.39 -16.89 -28.65
C CYS A 30 5.22 -17.76 -29.59
N THR A 31 5.77 -18.84 -29.05
CA THR A 31 6.62 -19.77 -29.79
C THR A 31 6.18 -21.21 -29.53
N CYS A 32 6.12 -22.02 -30.57
CA CYS A 32 5.86 -23.45 -30.48
C CYS A 32 6.78 -24.17 -31.45
N ARG A 33 7.73 -24.95 -30.91
CA ARG A 33 8.80 -25.60 -31.67
C ARG A 33 9.62 -24.56 -32.45
N THR A 34 9.57 -24.58 -33.78
CA THR A 34 10.27 -23.65 -34.68
C THR A 34 9.40 -22.46 -35.09
N ILE A 35 8.09 -22.51 -34.84
CA ILE A 35 7.14 -21.47 -35.23
C ILE A 35 7.12 -20.38 -34.16
N LYS A 36 7.14 -19.12 -34.59
CA LYS A 36 7.06 -17.94 -33.73
C LYS A 36 6.04 -16.97 -34.30
N SER A 37 5.18 -16.43 -33.44
CA SER A 37 4.37 -15.28 -33.79
C SER A 37 5.24 -14.03 -33.95
N ASP A 38 4.67 -13.02 -34.60
CA ASP A 38 5.15 -11.65 -34.44
C ASP A 38 5.02 -11.18 -32.99
N VAL A 39 5.64 -10.03 -32.69
CA VAL A 39 5.50 -9.38 -31.40
C VAL A 39 4.20 -8.60 -31.39
N GLU A 40 3.27 -9.03 -30.54
CA GLU A 40 1.93 -8.49 -30.43
C GLU A 40 1.77 -7.65 -29.15
N PRO A 41 0.85 -6.67 -29.12
CA PRO A 41 0.62 -5.85 -27.92
C PRO A 41 -0.12 -6.62 -26.80
N HIS A 42 -0.74 -7.76 -27.11
CA HIS A 42 -1.56 -8.53 -26.18
C HIS A 42 -1.22 -10.02 -26.23
N PRO A 43 -1.23 -10.74 -25.10
CA PRO A 43 -0.90 -12.16 -25.07
C PRO A 43 -1.88 -12.99 -25.93
N SER A 44 -3.17 -12.66 -25.91
CA SER A 44 -4.17 -13.38 -26.72
C SER A 44 -3.85 -13.33 -28.21
N ALA A 45 -3.39 -12.18 -28.72
CA ALA A 45 -3.04 -12.02 -30.12
C ALA A 45 -1.83 -12.89 -30.49
N ALA A 46 -0.76 -12.82 -29.69
CA ALA A 46 0.45 -13.63 -29.91
C ALA A 46 0.14 -15.14 -29.92
N ILE A 47 -0.67 -15.58 -28.95
CA ILE A 47 -1.01 -17.00 -28.79
C ILE A 47 -1.88 -17.50 -29.93
N ASN A 48 -2.96 -16.79 -30.25
CA ASN A 48 -3.88 -17.23 -31.30
C ASN A 48 -3.21 -17.18 -32.68
N ALA A 49 -2.33 -16.18 -32.94
CA ALA A 49 -1.53 -16.14 -34.16
C ALA A 49 -0.56 -17.33 -34.27
N CYS A 50 0.17 -17.64 -33.18
CA CYS A 50 1.07 -18.79 -33.16
C CYS A 50 0.29 -20.12 -33.32
N TYR A 51 -0.85 -20.26 -32.64
CA TYR A 51 -1.70 -21.44 -32.75
C TYR A 51 -2.19 -21.65 -34.18
N GLN A 52 -2.65 -20.57 -34.83
CA GLN A 52 -3.10 -20.60 -36.22
C GLN A 52 -1.98 -21.05 -37.17
N GLN A 53 -0.74 -20.61 -36.97
CA GLN A 53 0.40 -21.06 -37.78
C GLN A 53 0.76 -22.54 -37.52
N VAL A 54 0.57 -23.04 -36.29
CA VAL A 54 0.96 -24.41 -35.90
C VAL A 54 -0.06 -25.47 -36.32
N PHE A 55 -1.34 -25.11 -36.35
CA PHE A 55 -2.46 -26.04 -36.57
C PHE A 55 -3.36 -25.65 -37.75
N GLU A 56 -3.03 -24.56 -38.46
CA GLU A 56 -3.79 -24.05 -39.61
C GLU A 56 -5.28 -23.80 -39.29
N THR A 57 -5.60 -23.54 -38.03
CA THR A 57 -6.96 -23.35 -37.50
C THR A 57 -7.04 -22.13 -36.60
N LYS A 58 -8.15 -21.40 -36.69
CA LYS A 58 -8.39 -20.23 -35.83
C LYS A 58 -8.89 -20.66 -34.45
N THR A 59 -8.47 -19.94 -33.43
CA THR A 59 -8.91 -20.10 -32.04
C THR A 59 -9.05 -18.75 -31.38
N GLU A 60 -9.75 -18.71 -30.24
CA GLU A 60 -9.91 -17.53 -29.41
C GLU A 60 -9.53 -17.85 -27.96
N TYR A 61 -8.28 -18.27 -27.76
CA TYR A 61 -7.77 -18.46 -26.41
C TYR A 61 -7.63 -17.12 -25.69
N SER A 62 -8.06 -17.08 -24.42
CA SER A 62 -7.73 -15.99 -23.50
C SER A 62 -6.26 -16.06 -23.14
N GLY A 63 -5.50 -15.05 -23.56
CA GLY A 63 -4.08 -14.98 -23.26
C GLY A 63 -3.82 -14.88 -21.76
N LEU A 64 -4.61 -14.08 -21.04
CA LEU A 64 -4.51 -13.89 -19.58
C LEU A 64 -4.71 -15.20 -18.81
N ALA A 65 -5.74 -15.97 -19.18
CA ALA A 65 -5.99 -17.29 -18.61
C ALA A 65 -4.79 -18.23 -18.84
N ILE A 66 -4.26 -18.26 -20.06
CA ILE A 66 -3.13 -19.12 -20.43
C ILE A 66 -1.85 -18.75 -19.66
N ILE A 67 -1.57 -17.47 -19.51
CA ILE A 67 -0.38 -17.01 -18.77
C ILE A 67 -0.55 -17.11 -17.25
N GLY A 68 -1.67 -17.66 -16.77
CA GLY A 68 -1.92 -17.91 -15.35
C GLY A 68 -2.33 -16.67 -14.55
N PHE A 69 -2.66 -15.55 -15.21
CA PHE A 69 -3.07 -14.32 -14.54
C PHE A 69 -4.47 -14.40 -13.93
N GLU A 70 -5.24 -15.44 -14.26
CA GLU A 70 -6.53 -15.76 -13.64
C GLU A 70 -6.41 -16.86 -12.57
N ASN A 71 -5.21 -17.40 -12.33
CA ASN A 71 -5.00 -18.46 -11.34
C ASN A 71 -4.87 -17.86 -9.94
N GLU A 72 -5.82 -18.18 -9.06
CA GLU A 72 -5.85 -17.65 -7.69
C GLU A 72 -4.55 -17.92 -6.92
N ASN A 73 -3.93 -19.09 -7.04
CA ASN A 73 -2.68 -19.39 -6.33
C ASN A 73 -1.52 -18.53 -6.84
N ILE A 74 -1.43 -18.31 -8.16
CA ILE A 74 -0.41 -17.44 -8.75
C ILE A 74 -0.65 -15.99 -8.33
N ILE A 75 -1.90 -15.54 -8.35
CA ILE A 75 -2.29 -14.20 -7.88
C ILE A 75 -1.88 -14.01 -6.42
N GLN A 76 -2.16 -14.99 -5.55
CA GLN A 76 -1.81 -14.92 -4.12
C GLN A 76 -0.30 -14.87 -3.90
N GLU A 77 0.49 -15.71 -4.59
CA GLU A 77 1.96 -15.64 -4.52
C GLU A 77 2.51 -14.31 -5.04
N LEU A 78 1.97 -13.79 -6.15
CA LEU A 78 2.39 -12.51 -6.71
C LEU A 78 2.07 -11.32 -5.78
N ILE A 79 1.02 -11.41 -4.97
CA ILE A 79 0.64 -10.36 -4.02
C ILE A 79 1.36 -10.54 -2.67
N ALA A 80 1.80 -11.75 -2.30
CA ALA A 80 2.38 -12.04 -0.99
C ALA A 80 3.63 -11.20 -0.65
N ASP A 81 4.45 -10.86 -1.66
CA ASP A 81 5.66 -10.04 -1.50
C ASP A 81 5.45 -8.55 -1.81
N VAL A 82 4.21 -8.14 -2.09
CA VAL A 82 3.88 -6.74 -2.40
C VAL A 82 3.56 -6.02 -1.08
N GLU A 83 4.52 -5.23 -0.58
CA GLU A 83 4.39 -4.45 0.66
C GLU A 83 3.23 -3.43 0.64
N SER A 84 2.74 -3.06 -0.54
CA SER A 84 1.62 -2.11 -0.71
C SER A 84 0.55 -2.66 -1.64
N PHE A 85 -0.56 -3.13 -1.10
CA PHE A 85 -1.69 -3.54 -1.93
C PHE A 85 -2.48 -2.31 -2.42
N PRO A 86 -2.59 -2.09 -3.75
CA PRO A 86 -3.43 -1.01 -4.25
C PRO A 86 -4.90 -1.30 -3.95
N ILE A 87 -5.64 -0.30 -3.46
CA ILE A 87 -7.08 -0.42 -3.23
C ILE A 87 -7.79 -0.16 -4.56
N PHE A 88 -8.46 -1.18 -5.08
CA PHE A 88 -9.31 -1.07 -6.26
C PHE A 88 -10.73 -0.72 -5.83
N LEU A 89 -11.25 0.39 -6.34
CA LEU A 89 -12.57 0.88 -6.06
C LEU A 89 -13.35 1.01 -7.36
N GLN A 90 -14.62 0.66 -7.31
CA GLN A 90 -15.54 1.02 -8.38
C GLN A 90 -16.28 2.29 -7.97
N ILE A 91 -15.96 3.40 -8.62
CA ILE A 91 -16.56 4.70 -8.33
C ILE A 91 -17.28 5.17 -9.58
N PHE A 92 -18.60 5.40 -9.46
CA PHE A 92 -19.52 5.95 -10.46
C PHE A 92 -19.50 5.35 -11.89
N GLU A 93 -20.67 5.06 -12.48
CA GLU A 93 -20.78 4.54 -13.87
C GLU A 93 -19.80 3.37 -14.18
N LYS A 94 -19.40 2.60 -13.15
CA LYS A 94 -18.44 1.48 -13.21
C LYS A 94 -16.98 1.83 -13.54
N HIS A 95 -16.53 3.07 -13.32
CA HIS A 95 -15.10 3.38 -13.47
C HIS A 95 -14.29 2.78 -12.32
N ASN A 96 -13.14 2.22 -12.67
CA ASN A 96 -12.20 1.68 -11.68
C ASN A 96 -11.20 2.77 -11.29
N VAL A 97 -11.15 3.03 -9.99
CA VAL A 97 -10.20 3.93 -9.34
C VAL A 97 -9.24 3.06 -8.55
N VAL A 98 -7.96 3.38 -8.63
CA VAL A 98 -6.89 2.64 -7.96
C VAL A 98 -6.17 3.59 -7.03
N ILE A 99 -6.18 3.29 -5.74
CA ILE A 99 -5.38 4.00 -4.75
C ILE A 99 -4.11 3.21 -4.53
N THR A 100 -2.98 3.82 -4.85
CA THR A 100 -1.65 3.18 -4.75
C THR A 100 -0.90 3.58 -3.49
N SER A 101 -1.29 4.70 -2.88
CA SER A 101 -0.75 5.16 -1.60
C SER A 101 -1.82 5.94 -0.84
N ILE A 102 -1.97 5.64 0.44
CA ILE A 102 -2.92 6.33 1.34
C ILE A 102 -2.31 7.63 1.90
N GLY A 103 -0.99 7.79 1.83
CA GLY A 103 -0.28 8.94 2.38
C GLY A 103 -0.23 8.98 3.90
N ASP A 104 0.17 10.13 4.45
CA ASP A 104 0.23 10.37 5.88
C ASP A 104 -1.18 10.54 6.46
N ILE A 105 -1.64 9.51 7.17
CA ILE A 105 -2.97 9.48 7.80
C ILE A 105 -3.09 10.39 9.04
N TYR A 106 -1.97 10.88 9.58
CA TYR A 106 -1.94 11.70 10.79
C TYR A 106 -1.90 13.21 10.50
N GLU A 107 -1.58 13.62 9.26
CA GLU A 107 -1.69 15.02 8.86
C GLU A 107 -3.15 15.53 8.88
N ASN A 108 -4.14 14.63 8.95
CA ASN A 108 -5.57 14.92 9.01
C ASN A 108 -6.04 15.95 7.96
N LYS A 109 -5.44 15.92 6.76
CA LYS A 109 -5.94 16.65 5.60
C LYS A 109 -7.03 15.80 4.93
N PHE A 110 -7.97 16.45 4.24
CA PHE A 110 -8.91 15.81 3.30
C PHE A 110 -9.49 14.43 3.76
N HIS A 111 -10.14 14.37 4.93
CA HIS A 111 -10.65 13.11 5.51
C HIS A 111 -9.55 12.12 5.89
N CYS A 112 -8.61 12.54 6.74
CA CYS A 112 -7.51 11.72 7.25
C CYS A 112 -6.53 11.21 6.17
N ILE A 113 -6.47 11.88 5.02
CA ILE A 113 -5.58 11.56 3.89
C ILE A 113 -4.66 12.76 3.65
N GLY A 114 -3.40 12.61 4.04
CA GLY A 114 -2.38 13.64 3.96
C GLY A 114 -1.39 13.49 2.81
N THR A 115 -0.24 14.12 3.00
CA THR A 115 0.89 14.10 2.05
C THR A 115 1.27 12.67 1.67
N GLY A 116 1.49 12.43 0.38
CA GLY A 116 1.89 11.13 -0.15
C GLY A 116 0.72 10.29 -0.65
N PHE A 117 -0.53 10.75 -0.54
CA PHE A 117 -1.66 10.07 -1.16
C PHE A 117 -1.53 10.07 -2.69
N ILE A 118 -1.79 8.93 -3.32
CA ILE A 118 -1.76 8.75 -4.77
C ILE A 118 -2.95 7.90 -5.21
N SER A 119 -3.78 8.48 -6.07
CA SER A 119 -4.95 7.81 -6.65
C SER A 119 -5.02 8.06 -8.15
N LEU A 120 -5.46 7.05 -8.89
CA LEU A 120 -5.53 7.11 -10.34
C LEU A 120 -6.78 6.45 -10.89
N PHE A 121 -7.24 6.92 -12.04
CA PHE A 121 -8.27 6.25 -12.81
C PHE A 121 -8.10 6.52 -14.29
N THR A 122 -8.66 5.64 -15.12
CA THR A 122 -8.66 5.81 -16.57
C THR A 122 -10.06 6.09 -17.08
N THR A 123 -10.19 7.07 -17.96
CA THR A 123 -11.47 7.39 -18.61
C THR A 123 -11.25 7.97 -20.00
N ARG A 124 -12.32 8.01 -20.80
CA ARG A 124 -12.28 8.62 -22.12
C ARG A 124 -12.47 10.13 -22.00
N TYR A 125 -11.43 10.87 -22.35
CA TYR A 125 -11.37 12.34 -22.33
C TYR A 125 -10.83 12.82 -23.68
N CYS A 126 -11.37 13.89 -24.26
CA CYS A 126 -10.98 14.39 -25.58
C CYS A 126 -10.87 13.28 -26.67
N ASN A 127 -11.87 12.38 -26.72
CA ASN A 127 -11.97 11.25 -27.64
C ASN A 127 -10.91 10.12 -27.51
N ALA A 128 -10.00 10.19 -26.55
CA ALA A 128 -9.00 9.15 -26.27
C ALA A 128 -9.01 8.69 -24.80
N GLN A 129 -8.47 7.51 -24.52
CA GLN A 129 -8.34 7.02 -23.14
C GLN A 129 -7.14 7.70 -22.47
N HIS A 130 -7.42 8.35 -21.34
CA HIS A 130 -6.42 9.07 -20.55
C HIS A 130 -6.34 8.49 -19.15
N LEU A 131 -5.15 8.60 -18.56
CA LEU A 131 -4.90 8.29 -17.16
C LEU A 131 -4.88 9.61 -16.37
N PHE A 132 -5.76 9.70 -15.38
CA PHE A 132 -5.80 10.81 -14.44
C PHE A 132 -5.11 10.36 -13.16
N LEU A 133 -4.10 11.12 -12.72
CA LEU A 133 -3.30 10.81 -11.55
C LEU A 133 -3.36 11.98 -10.57
N LEU A 134 -3.99 11.77 -9.41
CA LEU A 134 -4.01 12.72 -8.31
C LEU A 134 -2.90 12.39 -7.31
N ARG A 135 -2.15 13.41 -6.90
CA ARG A 135 -1.20 13.35 -5.79
C ARG A 135 -1.52 14.43 -4.78
N ILE A 136 -1.48 14.08 -3.50
CA ILE A 136 -1.49 15.05 -2.40
C ILE A 136 -0.05 15.26 -1.97
N GLU A 137 0.47 16.44 -2.27
CA GLU A 137 1.81 16.88 -1.89
C GLU A 137 1.73 17.70 -0.59
N LYS A 138 2.90 18.03 -0.03
CA LYS A 138 2.98 18.72 1.28
C LYS A 138 2.13 19.99 1.37
N ASN A 139 2.15 20.80 0.31
CA ASN A 139 1.56 22.13 0.29
C ASN A 139 0.41 22.28 -0.72
N GLN A 140 0.19 21.29 -1.58
CA GLN A 140 -0.76 21.39 -2.68
C GLN A 140 -1.19 20.00 -3.16
N CYS A 141 -2.26 19.95 -3.94
CA CYS A 141 -2.62 18.79 -4.74
C CYS A 141 -2.16 19.01 -6.17
N SER A 142 -1.73 17.95 -6.83
CA SER A 142 -1.39 17.94 -8.25
C SER A 142 -2.21 16.87 -8.97
N LEU A 143 -2.74 17.24 -10.13
CA LEU A 143 -3.49 16.37 -11.02
C LEU A 143 -2.77 16.33 -12.37
N GLU A 144 -2.28 15.17 -12.72
CA GLU A 144 -1.59 14.92 -13.98
C GLU A 144 -2.49 14.08 -14.90
N ILE A 145 -2.51 14.45 -16.19
CA ILE A 145 -3.29 13.77 -17.22
C ILE A 145 -2.32 13.20 -18.24
N TYR A 146 -2.28 11.88 -18.34
CA TYR A 146 -1.40 11.16 -19.26
C TYR A 146 -2.18 10.61 -20.44
N LEU A 147 -1.57 10.71 -21.62
CA LEU A 147 -1.93 9.94 -22.80
C LEU A 147 -0.75 9.02 -23.10
N GLU A 148 -0.99 7.71 -23.00
CA GLU A 148 0.08 6.70 -23.01
C GLU A 148 1.15 6.98 -21.93
N SER A 149 2.38 7.28 -22.33
CA SER A 149 3.50 7.60 -21.44
C SER A 149 3.83 9.10 -21.37
N GLU A 150 3.04 9.96 -22.00
CA GLU A 150 3.29 11.39 -22.06
C GLU A 150 2.31 12.17 -21.18
N CYS A 151 2.84 13.00 -20.27
CA CYS A 151 2.03 13.90 -19.47
C CYS A 151 1.55 15.06 -20.36
N LYS A 152 0.25 15.09 -20.65
CA LYS A 152 -0.38 16.09 -21.52
C LYS A 152 -0.79 17.35 -20.77
N ASN A 153 -1.13 17.21 -19.49
CA ASN A 153 -1.52 18.34 -18.68
C ASN A 153 -1.18 18.09 -17.21
N ARG A 154 -0.83 19.17 -16.51
CA ARG A 154 -0.60 19.16 -15.07
C ARG A 154 -1.29 20.37 -14.45
N ILE A 155 -2.15 20.10 -13.49
CA ILE A 155 -2.94 21.09 -12.77
C ILE A 155 -2.55 21.02 -11.30
N THR A 156 -2.30 22.18 -10.69
CA THR A 156 -1.99 22.29 -9.25
C THR A 156 -3.01 23.18 -8.56
N GLY A 157 -3.28 22.90 -7.29
CA GLY A 157 -4.27 23.63 -6.51
C GLY A 157 -4.25 23.23 -5.04
N PRO A 158 -4.92 23.99 -4.16
CA PRO A 158 -4.82 23.76 -2.72
C PRO A 158 -5.53 22.47 -2.29
N THR A 159 -6.57 22.03 -2.99
CA THR A 159 -7.35 20.83 -2.65
C THR A 159 -7.60 19.92 -3.85
N PRO A 160 -7.94 18.63 -3.64
CA PRO A 160 -8.34 17.72 -4.72
C PRO A 160 -9.54 18.24 -5.52
N ASN A 161 -10.44 18.99 -4.87
CA ASN A 161 -11.59 19.58 -5.52
C ASN A 161 -11.21 20.75 -6.41
N ASP A 162 -10.23 21.56 -6.01
CA ASP A 162 -9.83 22.73 -6.77
C ASP A 162 -9.03 22.36 -8.01
N VAL A 163 -8.21 21.30 -7.95
CA VAL A 163 -7.56 20.76 -9.16
C VAL A 163 -8.57 20.12 -10.10
N TRP A 164 -9.58 19.42 -9.56
CA TRP A 164 -10.61 18.78 -10.38
C TRP A 164 -11.54 19.79 -11.06
N LYS A 165 -11.97 20.84 -10.37
CA LYS A 165 -12.87 21.88 -10.91
C LYS A 165 -12.30 22.60 -12.14
N GLN A 166 -10.98 22.65 -12.29
CA GLN A 166 -10.30 23.24 -13.46
C GLN A 166 -10.49 22.37 -14.71
N ILE A 167 -10.83 21.10 -14.54
CA ILE A 167 -11.21 20.22 -15.63
C ILE A 167 -12.71 20.40 -15.87
N GLU A 168 -13.08 20.85 -17.06
CA GLU A 168 -14.49 21.02 -17.43
C GLU A 168 -15.23 19.70 -17.70
N PHE A 169 -14.76 18.60 -17.12
CA PHE A 169 -15.20 17.24 -17.36
C PHE A 169 -15.84 16.66 -16.08
N TYR A 170 -16.97 15.98 -16.20
CA TYR A 170 -17.78 15.47 -15.07
C TYR A 170 -17.91 16.44 -13.88
N LYS A 171 -18.29 17.71 -14.16
CA LYS A 171 -18.49 18.78 -13.17
C LYS A 171 -19.46 18.43 -12.02
N LYS A 172 -20.28 17.40 -12.17
CA LYS A 172 -21.22 16.91 -11.15
C LYS A 172 -20.55 16.21 -9.96
N TYR A 173 -19.31 15.73 -10.10
CA TYR A 173 -18.59 15.05 -9.02
C TYR A 173 -17.48 15.92 -8.45
N THR A 174 -17.25 15.76 -7.14
CA THR A 174 -16.10 16.34 -6.46
C THR A 174 -14.84 15.51 -6.76
N GLY A 175 -13.68 16.16 -6.75
CA GLY A 175 -12.39 15.47 -6.89
C GLY A 175 -12.18 14.47 -5.75
N THR A 176 -12.55 14.82 -4.52
CA THR A 176 -12.46 13.89 -3.38
C THR A 176 -13.29 12.62 -3.56
N TYR A 177 -14.46 12.71 -4.21
CA TYR A 177 -15.27 11.55 -4.54
C TYR A 177 -14.64 10.72 -5.67
N LEU A 178 -14.25 11.36 -6.78
CA LEU A 178 -13.71 10.66 -7.96
C LEU A 178 -12.39 9.93 -7.68
N PHE A 179 -11.54 10.48 -6.83
CA PHE A 179 -10.27 9.86 -6.47
C PHE A 179 -10.38 8.92 -5.26
N GLY A 180 -11.60 8.64 -4.79
CA GLY A 180 -11.86 7.65 -3.74
C GLY A 180 -11.49 8.08 -2.32
N ILE A 181 -11.12 9.34 -2.12
CA ILE A 181 -10.76 9.89 -0.79
C ILE A 181 -11.93 9.71 0.18
N THR A 182 -13.15 10.06 -0.23
CA THR A 182 -14.36 9.95 0.61
C THR A 182 -15.05 8.60 0.50
N HIS A 183 -14.43 7.60 -0.15
CA HIS A 183 -15.07 6.30 -0.35
C HIS A 183 -15.13 5.52 0.97
N GLU A 184 -16.27 4.91 1.30
CA GLU A 184 -16.50 4.23 2.58
C GLU A 184 -15.45 3.15 2.88
N LEU A 185 -15.09 2.32 1.88
CA LEU A 185 -14.05 1.29 2.05
C LEU A 185 -12.68 1.89 2.40
N VAL A 186 -12.34 3.05 1.84
CA VAL A 186 -11.06 3.72 2.10
C VAL A 186 -11.05 4.30 3.49
N GLN A 187 -12.14 4.97 3.88
CA GLN A 187 -12.29 5.54 5.20
C GLN A 187 -12.27 4.45 6.30
N LYS A 188 -12.96 3.33 6.10
CA LYS A 188 -12.88 2.16 7.00
C LYS A 188 -11.46 1.60 7.08
N HIS A 189 -10.74 1.53 5.96
CA HIS A 189 -9.36 1.06 5.97
C HIS A 189 -8.43 2.02 6.72
N ILE A 190 -8.62 3.32 6.57
CA ILE A 190 -7.89 4.33 7.34
C ILE A 190 -8.22 4.23 8.84
N GLU A 191 -9.49 4.06 9.20
CA GLU A 191 -9.91 3.84 10.59
C GLU A 191 -9.21 2.60 11.17
N MET A 192 -9.19 1.48 10.44
CA MET A 192 -8.43 0.29 10.85
C MET A 192 -6.94 0.59 11.02
N LEU A 193 -6.30 1.32 10.10
CA LEU A 193 -4.87 1.67 10.22
C LEU A 193 -4.58 2.58 11.41
N ILE A 194 -5.49 3.52 11.71
CA ILE A 194 -5.40 4.41 12.88
C ILE A 194 -5.54 3.58 14.17
N ASP A 195 -6.50 2.66 14.22
CA ASP A 195 -6.70 1.74 15.34
C ASP A 195 -5.52 0.75 15.49
N GLU A 196 -4.94 0.33 14.37
CA GLU A 196 -3.76 -0.52 14.30
C GLU A 196 -2.47 0.22 14.61
N SER A 197 -2.43 1.55 14.68
CA SER A 197 -1.22 2.27 15.10
C SER A 197 -1.61 3.59 15.75
N PRO A 198 -2.08 3.58 16.99
CA PRO A 198 -2.52 4.80 17.63
C PRO A 198 -1.30 5.67 17.93
N THR A 199 -1.29 6.89 17.40
CA THR A 199 -0.31 7.91 17.75
C THR A 199 -0.66 8.48 19.12
N TYR A 200 0.26 8.34 20.07
CA TYR A 200 0.05 8.79 21.45
C TYR A 200 0.94 9.99 21.75
N THR A 201 0.32 11.01 22.34
CA THR A 201 1.04 12.13 22.93
C THR A 201 1.37 11.82 24.39
N PRO A 202 2.37 12.50 25.00
CA PRO A 202 2.60 12.38 26.45
C PRO A 202 1.35 12.69 27.30
N ASN A 203 0.42 13.50 26.80
CA ASN A 203 -0.85 13.80 27.47
C ASN A 203 -1.78 12.58 27.54
N ASP A 204 -1.65 11.62 26.62
CA ASP A 204 -2.45 10.40 26.61
C ASP A 204 -2.00 9.37 27.65
N TRP A 205 -0.83 9.56 28.30
CA TRP A 205 -0.33 8.61 29.32
C TRP A 205 -1.20 8.53 30.57
N MET A 206 -2.06 9.53 30.79
CA MET A 206 -3.02 9.54 31.89
C MET A 206 -4.32 8.81 31.55
N ASN A 207 -4.55 8.43 30.29
CA ASN A 207 -5.71 7.65 29.88
C ASN A 207 -5.42 6.15 30.01
N MET A 208 -5.90 5.54 31.10
CA MET A 208 -5.64 4.13 31.42
C MET A 208 -6.10 3.15 30.34
N GLN A 209 -7.24 3.41 29.67
CA GLN A 209 -7.72 2.53 28.60
C GLN A 209 -6.76 2.55 27.41
N LYS A 210 -6.31 3.73 26.99
CA LYS A 210 -5.30 3.93 25.95
C LYS A 210 -3.96 3.28 26.31
N LEU A 211 -3.52 3.48 27.54
CA LEU A 211 -2.25 2.95 28.06
C LEU A 211 -2.25 1.41 28.12
N GLU A 212 -3.37 0.81 28.48
CA GLU A 212 -3.55 -0.65 28.54
C GLU A 212 -3.49 -1.30 27.16
N THR A 213 -4.04 -0.66 26.13
CA THR A 213 -3.93 -1.10 24.73
C THR A 213 -2.46 -1.16 24.28
N ILE A 214 -1.68 -0.12 24.57
CA ILE A 214 -0.23 -0.07 24.28
C ILE A 214 0.51 -1.17 25.02
N PHE A 215 0.26 -1.29 26.32
CA PHE A 215 0.95 -2.24 27.17
C PHE A 215 0.70 -3.68 26.70
N ASN A 216 -0.55 -4.04 26.45
CA ASN A 216 -0.91 -5.37 25.98
C ASN A 216 -0.26 -5.68 24.61
N ARG A 217 -0.21 -4.70 23.70
CA ARG A 217 0.31 -4.89 22.35
C ARG A 217 1.84 -4.92 22.26
N HIS A 218 2.50 -3.87 22.75
CA HIS A 218 3.93 -3.64 22.49
C HIS A 218 4.84 -4.16 23.61
N ILE A 219 4.33 -4.26 24.84
CA ILE A 219 5.14 -4.55 26.03
C ILE A 219 4.89 -5.97 26.56
N LYS A 220 3.62 -6.37 26.72
CA LYS A 220 3.21 -7.68 27.25
C LYS A 220 3.50 -8.83 26.28
N SER A 221 3.37 -8.60 24.98
CA SER A 221 3.64 -9.60 23.93
C SER A 221 5.12 -10.04 23.86
N ARG A 222 6.05 -9.25 24.41
CA ARG A 222 7.50 -9.50 24.35
C ARG A 222 8.04 -10.48 25.40
N ARG A 223 7.21 -11.40 25.91
CA ARG A 223 7.58 -12.46 26.89
C ARG A 223 8.38 -11.95 28.11
N ILE A 224 7.98 -10.81 28.67
CA ILE A 224 8.56 -10.34 29.94
C ILE A 224 8.01 -11.25 31.07
N PRO A 225 8.84 -12.01 31.80
CA PRO A 225 8.37 -12.88 32.88
C PRO A 225 7.76 -12.04 34.00
N ASN A 226 6.54 -12.37 34.41
CA ASN A 226 5.76 -11.68 35.45
C ASN A 226 5.60 -10.18 35.17
N ALA A 227 4.58 -9.86 34.37
CA ALA A 227 4.11 -8.50 34.09
C ALA A 227 4.25 -7.62 35.34
N MET A 228 5.11 -6.62 35.22
CA MET A 228 5.48 -5.69 36.27
C MET A 228 4.20 -5.21 36.99
N PRO A 229 3.91 -5.63 38.24
CA PRO A 229 2.59 -5.51 38.86
C PRO A 229 2.07 -4.08 39.01
N SER A 230 2.94 -3.09 38.77
CA SER A 230 2.65 -1.66 38.83
C SER A 230 3.18 -0.92 37.60
N TRP A 231 3.14 -1.55 36.42
CA TRP A 231 3.51 -0.91 35.16
C TRP A 231 2.77 0.42 34.89
N PRO A 232 1.50 0.66 35.28
CA PRO A 232 0.89 1.98 35.09
C PRO A 232 1.57 3.07 35.92
N LEU A 233 2.08 2.71 37.11
CA LEU A 233 2.81 3.62 37.99
C LEU A 233 4.13 4.11 37.35
N LEU A 234 4.73 3.30 36.46
CA LEU A 234 5.90 3.69 35.69
C LEU A 234 5.59 4.88 34.78
N PHE A 235 4.54 4.76 33.97
CA PHE A 235 4.11 5.81 33.04
C PHE A 235 3.59 7.05 33.78
N PHE A 236 2.91 6.87 34.92
CA PHE A 236 2.51 7.98 35.78
C PHE A 236 3.72 8.76 36.35
N LYS A 237 4.73 8.05 36.87
CA LYS A 237 5.95 8.69 37.37
C LYS A 237 6.73 9.38 36.25
N TRP A 238 6.72 8.80 35.04
CA TRP A 238 7.28 9.43 33.86
C TRP A 238 6.56 10.73 33.51
N TYR A 239 5.22 10.71 33.46
CA TYR A 239 4.44 11.91 33.19
C TYR A 239 4.73 13.05 34.19
N LYS A 240 5.05 12.71 35.44
CA LYS A 240 5.35 13.67 36.51
C LYS A 240 6.80 14.16 36.58
N GLN A 241 7.73 13.57 35.85
CA GLN A 241 9.12 13.99 35.90
C GLN A 241 9.39 15.14 34.90
N GLU A 242 10.34 16.03 35.21
CA GLU A 242 10.67 17.17 34.35
C GLU A 242 11.47 16.76 33.09
N SER A 243 12.07 15.56 33.08
CA SER A 243 12.89 15.08 31.98
C SER A 243 12.11 14.16 31.01
N THR A 244 12.35 14.35 29.71
CA THR A 244 11.85 13.48 28.65
C THR A 244 12.61 12.16 28.51
N ILE A 245 13.75 12.01 29.22
CA ILE A 245 14.64 10.85 29.11
C ILE A 245 14.43 9.90 30.31
N ILE A 246 14.23 8.61 30.01
CA ILE A 246 14.25 7.55 31.02
C ILE A 246 15.54 6.76 30.94
N GLN A 247 16.18 6.56 32.10
CA GLN A 247 17.19 5.53 32.30
C GLN A 247 16.54 4.27 32.89
N PHE A 248 16.27 3.29 32.04
CA PHE A 248 15.73 1.98 32.44
C PHE A 248 16.47 1.27 33.58
N PRO A 249 17.82 1.34 33.71
CA PRO A 249 18.54 0.67 34.80
C PRO A 249 18.13 1.14 36.20
N LEU A 250 17.89 2.45 36.39
CA LEU A 250 17.49 3.02 37.69
C LEU A 250 16.05 2.64 38.07
N ILE A 251 15.19 2.50 37.07
CA ILE A 251 13.81 2.04 37.23
C ILE A 251 13.80 0.56 37.59
N TYR A 252 14.55 -0.27 36.86
CA TYR A 252 14.67 -1.70 37.14
C TYR A 252 15.16 -1.97 38.57
N MET A 253 16.14 -1.18 39.07
CA MET A 253 16.63 -1.24 40.46
C MET A 253 15.53 -0.95 41.51
N LYS A 254 14.64 0.04 41.26
CA LYS A 254 13.52 0.36 42.16
C LYS A 254 12.47 -0.75 42.22
N PHE A 255 12.25 -1.48 41.12
CA PHE A 255 11.28 -2.58 41.07
C PHE A 255 11.87 -3.92 41.54
N THR A 256 13.16 -4.15 41.36
CA THR A 256 13.84 -5.35 41.89
C THR A 256 13.98 -5.33 43.40
N TYR A 257 14.14 -4.17 44.03
CA TYR A 257 14.19 -4.07 45.51
C TYR A 257 12.85 -4.43 46.18
N LEU A 258 11.72 -4.30 45.46
CA LEU A 258 10.41 -4.74 45.94
C LEU A 258 10.20 -6.26 45.83
N ASN A 259 11.04 -6.97 45.06
CA ASN A 259 10.85 -8.41 44.75
C ASN A 259 12.01 -9.31 45.18
N THR A 260 12.99 -8.84 45.95
CA THR A 260 14.08 -9.68 46.45
C THR A 260 13.71 -10.48 47.70
N LEU A 261 12.90 -11.52 47.48
CA LEU A 261 13.15 -12.87 48.00
C LEU A 261 12.95 -13.80 46.80
N PHE A 262 13.93 -13.92 45.89
CA PHE A 262 14.34 -15.18 45.24
C PHE A 262 15.47 -14.96 44.21
N LYS A 263 16.63 -15.56 44.55
CA LYS A 263 17.81 -15.99 43.79
C LYS A 263 18.10 -15.45 42.36
N LYS A 264 19.23 -14.71 42.31
CA LYS A 264 20.25 -14.64 41.25
C LYS A 264 20.30 -15.85 40.30
N LYS A 265 20.05 -15.61 39.01
CA LYS A 265 20.91 -16.13 37.93
C LYS A 265 20.65 -15.37 36.62
N ASN A 266 21.75 -14.98 35.97
CA ASN A 266 21.87 -14.46 34.61
C ASN A 266 21.64 -12.95 34.42
N CYS A 267 22.45 -12.14 35.12
CA CYS A 267 22.88 -10.85 34.58
C CYS A 267 24.19 -11.09 33.82
N GLU A 268 24.10 -11.34 32.52
CA GLU A 268 25.20 -11.17 31.58
C GLU A 268 24.59 -11.34 30.19
N HIS A 269 24.44 -10.22 29.46
CA HIS A 269 24.49 -10.04 28.00
C HIS A 269 23.49 -8.96 27.54
N GLY A 270 24.04 -7.85 27.05
CA GLY A 270 23.40 -6.92 26.11
C GLY A 270 22.28 -6.03 26.65
N GLY A 271 22.63 -4.93 27.30
CA GLY A 271 21.66 -3.85 27.58
C GLY A 271 21.11 -3.26 26.29
N GLN A 272 19.90 -3.66 25.90
CA GLN A 272 19.12 -2.97 24.88
C GLN A 272 18.57 -1.67 25.48
N TYR A 273 19.14 -0.54 25.09
CA TYR A 273 18.61 0.79 25.39
C TYR A 273 17.43 1.06 24.45
N LEU A 274 16.22 1.10 24.98
CA LEU A 274 15.06 1.65 24.28
C LEU A 274 14.97 3.14 24.61
N LEU A 275 15.46 3.99 23.70
CA LEU A 275 15.25 5.44 23.73
C LEU A 275 13.86 5.73 23.15
N LEU A 276 12.86 5.97 24.02
CA LEU A 276 11.61 6.59 23.61
C LEU A 276 11.74 8.09 23.89
N ALA A 277 12.09 8.86 22.85
CA ALA A 277 12.13 10.31 22.93
C ALA A 277 10.71 10.86 22.83
N GLY A 278 10.16 11.37 23.93
CA GLY A 278 9.02 12.28 23.91
C GLY A 278 9.49 13.71 23.68
N VAL A 279 8.79 14.47 22.84
CA VAL A 279 9.02 15.91 22.66
C VAL A 279 8.64 16.65 23.95
N PRO A 280 9.45 17.61 24.45
CA PRO A 280 9.11 18.37 25.65
C PRO A 280 7.92 19.31 25.40
N MET A 281 7.22 19.66 26.49
CA MET A 281 6.19 20.71 26.52
C MET A 281 6.67 22.04 25.96
#